data_AF-A9BAJ5-F1
#
_entry.id   AF-A9BAJ5-F1
#
_cell.length_a   1.000
_cell.length_b   1.000
_cell.length_c   1.000
_cell.angle_alpha   90.00
_cell.angle_beta   90.00
_cell.angle_gamma   90.00
#
_symmetry.space_group_name_H-M   'P 1'
#
loop_
_entity.id
_entity.type
_entity.pdbx_description
1 polymer ?
#
loop_
_entity_poly.entity_id
_entity_poly.type
_entity_poly.pdbx_seq_one_letter_code
_entity_poly.pdbx_strand_id
1 'polypeptide(L)'
;MQFHSELSYADSQVVIVKVVAVVKDQKIGSALGQGQTAEEAEDNALKRIESRLRESDGIKYSQIGKNSDSLNNLDKTPDNSQPTKTNISSHSNNQIVHNEDWSNELIQLDEEINRIGWDKESESIFLNNILGFNNRNKIIDINDMHLILQLLKNVRTGESVQSFSHLSNREHLIKDSNEKLKTLKLTLDKARQLLFNNFNVYSRSDLSNKQLLMFNLILSNEKKLTT
;
A
#
# COMPACT_ATOMS: atom_id res chain seq x y z
N MET A 1 -20.91 25.97 -8.75
CA MET A 1 -19.87 24.99 -8.37
C MET A 1 -18.59 25.42 -9.04
N GLN A 2 -17.50 25.53 -8.29
CA GLN A 2 -16.18 25.87 -8.80
C GLN A 2 -15.27 24.67 -8.61
N PHE A 3 -14.40 24.41 -9.58
CA PHE A 3 -13.36 23.41 -9.48
C PHE A 3 -12.02 24.12 -9.32
N HIS A 4 -11.21 23.63 -8.40
CA HIS A 4 -9.86 24.11 -8.19
C HIS A 4 -8.88 22.97 -8.44
N SER A 5 -7.96 23.19 -9.37
CA SER A 5 -7.00 22.18 -9.81
C SER A 5 -5.62 22.48 -9.22
N GLU A 6 -4.98 21.48 -8.65
CA GLU A 6 -3.66 21.55 -8.04
C GLU A 6 -2.77 20.43 -8.59
N LEU A 7 -1.64 20.80 -9.19
CA LEU A 7 -0.64 19.84 -9.66
C LEU A 7 0.02 19.18 -8.43
N SER A 8 -0.26 17.91 -8.21
CA SER A 8 0.24 17.17 -7.04
C SER A 8 1.57 16.48 -7.33
N TYR A 9 1.75 15.96 -8.55
CA TYR A 9 2.95 15.26 -8.96
C TYR A 9 3.12 15.32 -10.48
N ALA A 10 4.37 15.43 -10.96
CA ALA A 10 4.69 15.35 -12.38
C ALA A 10 6.08 14.74 -12.58
N ASP A 11 6.16 13.72 -13.43
CA ASP A 11 7.41 13.18 -13.99
C ASP A 11 7.29 13.00 -15.53
N SER A 12 8.28 12.38 -16.17
CA SER A 12 8.32 12.17 -17.63
C SER A 12 7.35 11.09 -18.16
N GLN A 13 6.63 10.39 -17.30
CA GLN A 13 5.75 9.26 -17.60
C GLN A 13 4.33 9.47 -17.07
N VAL A 14 4.17 10.24 -15.99
CA VAL A 14 2.90 10.45 -15.31
C VAL A 14 2.79 11.85 -14.71
N VAL A 15 1.61 12.44 -14.89
CA VAL A 15 1.18 13.65 -14.20
C VAL A 15 -0.06 13.33 -13.37
N ILE A 16 -0.08 13.83 -12.13
CA ILE A 16 -1.20 13.68 -11.20
C ILE A 16 -1.71 15.06 -10.79
N VAL A 17 -2.98 15.30 -11.05
CA VAL A 17 -3.68 16.53 -10.68
C VAL A 17 -4.79 16.20 -9.69
N LYS A 18 -4.87 17.01 -8.64
CA LYS A 18 -5.98 16.98 -7.67
C LYS A 18 -6.96 18.06 -8.04
N VAL A 19 -8.23 17.68 -8.20
CA VAL A 19 -9.33 18.62 -8.39
C VAL A 19 -10.19 18.63 -7.15
N VAL A 20 -10.50 19.81 -6.64
CA VAL A 20 -11.39 20.03 -5.51
C VAL A 20 -12.63 20.77 -5.99
N ALA A 21 -13.80 20.19 -5.76
CA ALA A 21 -15.08 20.84 -6.01
C ALA A 21 -15.48 21.66 -4.78
N VAL A 22 -15.77 22.94 -5.00
CA VAL A 22 -16.22 23.89 -3.98
C VAL A 22 -17.59 24.45 -4.38
N VAL A 23 -18.54 24.40 -3.46
CA VAL A 23 -19.87 24.99 -3.61
C VAL A 23 -20.14 25.87 -2.39
N LYS A 24 -20.46 27.15 -2.61
CA LYS A 24 -20.72 28.13 -1.53
C LYS A 24 -19.61 28.15 -0.47
N ASP A 25 -18.35 28.22 -0.90
CA ASP A 25 -17.13 28.15 -0.08
C ASP A 25 -16.94 26.88 0.75
N GLN A 26 -17.77 25.85 0.53
CA GLN A 26 -17.63 24.54 1.14
C GLN A 26 -17.04 23.55 0.14
N LYS A 27 -15.96 22.87 0.53
CA LYS A 27 -15.38 21.76 -0.24
C LYS A 27 -16.36 20.59 -0.19
N ILE A 28 -16.97 20.27 -1.33
CA ILE A 28 -17.97 19.20 -1.44
C ILE A 28 -17.34 17.88 -1.89
N GLY A 29 -16.15 17.92 -2.47
CA GLY A 29 -15.44 16.72 -2.88
C GLY A 29 -14.06 17.03 -3.43
N SER A 30 -13.25 15.99 -3.56
CA SER A 30 -12.02 16.05 -4.35
C SER A 30 -11.79 14.73 -5.07
N ALA A 31 -11.08 14.79 -6.20
CA ALA A 31 -10.65 13.63 -6.96
C ALA A 31 -9.21 13.84 -7.46
N LEU A 32 -8.50 12.73 -7.63
CA LEU A 32 -7.21 12.69 -8.29
C LEU A 32 -7.40 12.11 -9.69
N GLY A 33 -6.77 12.75 -10.66
CA GLY A 33 -6.68 12.28 -12.03
C GLY A 33 -5.22 12.12 -12.44
N GLN A 34 -5.01 11.19 -13.36
CA GLN A 34 -3.71 10.78 -13.85
C GLN A 34 -3.73 10.86 -15.36
N GLY A 35 -2.64 11.33 -15.96
CA GLY A 35 -2.46 11.39 -17.42
C GLY A 35 -0.99 11.48 -17.79
N GLN A 36 -0.68 11.43 -19.08
CA GLN A 36 0.67 11.72 -19.57
C GLN A 36 0.96 13.23 -19.58
N THR A 37 -0.09 14.05 -19.53
CA THR A 37 -0.02 15.52 -19.46
C THR A 37 -0.87 16.05 -18.30
N ALA A 38 -0.62 17.29 -17.87
CA ALA A 38 -1.40 17.94 -16.82
C ALA A 38 -2.88 18.12 -17.22
N GLU A 39 -3.14 18.42 -18.49
CA GLU A 39 -4.49 18.57 -19.04
C GLU A 39 -5.26 17.23 -19.00
N GLU A 40 -4.62 16.14 -19.45
CA GLU A 40 -5.25 14.81 -19.39
C GLU A 40 -5.48 14.35 -17.94
N ALA A 41 -4.54 14.65 -17.04
CA ALA A 41 -4.67 14.35 -15.62
C ALA A 41 -5.82 15.17 -14.98
N GLU A 42 -5.96 16.44 -15.34
CA GLU A 42 -7.05 17.30 -14.89
C GLU A 42 -8.41 16.82 -15.41
N ASP A 43 -8.52 16.51 -16.70
CA ASP A 43 -9.73 15.98 -17.32
C ASP A 43 -10.19 14.67 -16.64
N ASN A 44 -9.24 13.79 -16.34
CA ASN A 44 -9.52 12.54 -15.64
C ASN A 44 -9.95 12.78 -14.18
N ALA A 45 -9.41 13.81 -13.52
CA ALA A 45 -9.84 14.20 -12.18
C ALA A 45 -11.25 14.79 -12.19
N LEU A 46 -11.55 15.65 -13.18
CA LEU A 46 -12.87 16.27 -13.40
C LEU A 46 -13.95 15.23 -13.68
N LYS A 47 -13.71 14.29 -14.61
CA LYS A 47 -14.65 13.19 -14.89
C LYS A 47 -14.98 12.39 -13.63
N ARG A 48 -13.97 12.08 -12.82
CA ARG A 48 -14.16 11.30 -11.58
C ARG A 48 -14.95 12.06 -10.52
N ILE A 49 -14.66 13.35 -10.31
CA ILE A 49 -15.39 14.15 -9.32
C ILE A 49 -16.83 14.39 -9.79
N GLU A 50 -17.06 14.62 -11.08
CA GLU A 50 -18.39 14.78 -11.64
C GLU A 50 -19.23 13.50 -11.57
N SER A 51 -18.66 12.34 -11.91
CA SER A 51 -19.36 11.05 -11.74
C SER A 51 -19.77 10.83 -10.29
N ARG A 52 -18.88 11.10 -9.34
CA ARG A 52 -19.18 10.95 -7.91
C ARG A 52 -20.25 11.94 -7.43
N LEU A 53 -20.21 13.18 -7.92
CA LEU A 53 -21.22 14.19 -7.58
C LEU A 53 -22.59 13.83 -8.16
N ARG A 54 -22.63 13.30 -9.39
CA ARG A 54 -23.85 12.77 -10.03
C ARG A 54 -24.39 11.55 -9.28
N GLU A 55 -23.52 10.66 -8.80
CA GLU A 55 -23.91 9.51 -7.99
C GLU A 55 -24.44 9.92 -6.61
N SER A 56 -23.86 10.94 -5.97
CA SER A 56 -24.36 11.44 -4.68
C SER A 56 -25.73 12.11 -4.76
N ASP A 57 -26.09 12.70 -5.91
CA ASP A 57 -27.42 13.25 -6.15
C ASP A 57 -28.48 12.17 -6.49
N GLY A 58 -28.04 10.92 -6.74
CA GLY A 58 -28.88 9.83 -7.27
C GLY A 58 -29.28 8.73 -6.28
N ILE A 59 -28.83 8.75 -5.01
CA ILE A 59 -29.17 7.66 -4.05
C ILE A 59 -30.50 7.92 -3.33
N LYS A 60 -31.60 7.61 -4.03
CA LYS A 60 -32.82 7.02 -3.48
C LYS A 60 -33.26 5.87 -4.39
N TYR A 61 -32.96 4.62 -3.98
CA TYR A 61 -33.45 3.32 -4.48
C TYR A 61 -33.34 3.08 -6.02
N SER A 62 -32.88 1.97 -6.57
CA SER A 62 -32.89 0.57 -6.19
C SER A 62 -31.93 -0.22 -7.09
N GLN A 63 -31.67 -1.47 -6.73
CA GLN A 63 -30.94 -2.46 -7.53
C GLN A 63 -31.58 -2.74 -8.90
N ILE A 64 -30.78 -3.39 -9.77
CA ILE A 64 -31.12 -4.26 -10.92
C ILE A 64 -30.88 -3.65 -12.31
N GLY A 65 -29.94 -4.27 -13.05
CA GLY A 65 -30.17 -4.63 -14.45
C GLY A 65 -29.69 -3.65 -15.55
N LYS A 66 -28.73 -4.15 -16.33
CA LYS A 66 -28.52 -4.01 -17.79
C LYS A 66 -29.03 -2.76 -18.55
N ASN A 67 -28.12 -2.33 -19.43
CA ASN A 67 -28.28 -1.79 -20.78
C ASN A 67 -28.40 -0.27 -21.02
N SER A 68 -27.51 0.13 -21.94
CA SER A 68 -27.68 1.04 -23.08
C SER A 68 -27.98 2.52 -22.85
N ASP A 69 -27.04 3.31 -23.39
CA ASP A 69 -27.24 4.43 -24.29
C ASP A 69 -28.03 5.68 -23.86
N SER A 70 -27.33 6.79 -24.04
CA SER A 70 -27.83 8.05 -24.60
C SER A 70 -28.49 9.11 -23.68
N LEU A 71 -27.73 10.21 -23.58
CA LEU A 71 -28.12 11.60 -23.86
C LEU A 71 -28.99 12.40 -22.86
N ASN A 72 -28.39 13.53 -22.50
CA ASN A 72 -28.94 14.89 -22.49
C ASN A 72 -29.60 15.49 -21.23
N ASN A 73 -28.93 16.56 -20.81
CA ASN A 73 -29.44 17.92 -20.59
C ASN A 73 -30.05 18.38 -19.25
N LEU A 74 -29.34 19.38 -18.72
CA LEU A 74 -29.79 20.73 -18.32
C LEU A 74 -30.64 20.92 -17.06
N ASP A 75 -30.08 21.83 -16.24
CA ASP A 75 -30.69 23.05 -15.71
C ASP A 75 -31.08 23.13 -14.22
N LYS A 76 -30.46 24.14 -13.59
CA LYS A 76 -31.02 25.12 -12.63
C LYS A 76 -31.18 24.75 -11.14
N THR A 77 -30.19 25.21 -10.36
CA THR A 77 -30.26 26.23 -9.26
C THR A 77 -31.63 26.68 -8.72
N PRO A 78 -31.71 27.36 -7.54
CA PRO A 78 -30.86 27.34 -6.32
C PRO A 78 -31.69 27.49 -4.98
N ASP A 79 -30.97 27.78 -3.89
CA ASP A 79 -31.42 28.50 -2.67
C ASP A 79 -32.03 27.64 -1.54
N ASN A 80 -31.81 27.83 -0.22
CA ASN A 80 -31.31 28.93 0.58
C ASN A 80 -30.97 28.45 2.03
N SER A 81 -30.11 29.20 2.74
CA SER A 81 -30.11 29.45 4.21
C SER A 81 -29.69 28.39 5.25
N GLN A 82 -28.47 28.62 5.77
CA GLN A 82 -27.97 28.53 7.17
C GLN A 82 -28.97 29.05 8.25
N PRO A 83 -28.66 29.08 9.57
CA PRO A 83 -27.50 28.56 10.35
C PRO A 83 -27.91 27.87 11.68
N THR A 84 -26.98 27.19 12.39
CA THR A 84 -26.70 27.44 13.84
C THR A 84 -25.63 26.50 14.40
N LYS A 85 -24.86 27.07 15.35
CA LYS A 85 -23.73 26.51 16.09
C LYS A 85 -24.18 25.43 17.08
N THR A 86 -23.47 24.30 17.14
CA THR A 86 -23.31 23.56 18.42
C THR A 86 -21.98 22.83 18.45
N ASN A 87 -21.23 23.12 19.50
CA ASN A 87 -20.02 22.45 19.92
C ASN A 87 -20.42 21.07 20.49
N ILE A 88 -20.13 19.97 19.78
CA ILE A 88 -20.25 18.62 20.33
C ILE A 88 -19.10 17.80 19.75
N SER A 89 -18.29 17.25 20.66
CA SER A 89 -17.41 16.12 20.40
C SER A 89 -18.24 14.96 19.84
N SER A 90 -18.16 14.74 18.53
CA SER A 90 -18.76 13.58 17.89
C SER A 90 -17.81 13.07 16.82
N HIS A 91 -17.09 12.00 17.18
CA HIS A 91 -16.99 10.79 16.39
C HIS A 91 -17.30 11.02 14.91
N SER A 92 -16.28 11.45 14.16
CA SER A 92 -16.28 11.36 12.71
C SER A 92 -16.26 9.88 12.34
N ASN A 93 -17.41 9.21 12.46
CA ASN A 93 -17.76 8.04 11.66
C ASN A 93 -17.98 8.50 10.23
N ASN A 94 -16.92 9.09 9.66
CA ASN A 94 -16.64 8.98 8.26
C ASN A 94 -16.03 7.58 8.18
N GLN A 95 -16.86 6.55 7.94
CA GLN A 95 -16.36 5.31 7.36
C GLN A 95 -15.91 5.64 5.93
N ILE A 96 -14.79 6.36 5.87
CA ILE A 96 -13.69 6.08 4.96
C ILE A 96 -13.62 4.55 4.99
N VAL A 97 -13.97 3.92 3.88
CA VAL A 97 -13.61 2.53 3.62
C VAL A 97 -12.20 2.38 4.16
N HIS A 98 -12.02 1.61 5.25
CA HIS A 98 -10.74 1.40 5.93
C HIS A 98 -9.71 1.14 4.84
N ASN A 99 -8.98 2.19 4.49
CA ASN A 99 -7.79 2.09 3.69
C ASN A 99 -6.84 1.43 4.65
N GLU A 100 -6.52 0.15 4.40
CA GLU A 100 -5.82 -0.74 5.32
C GLU A 100 -4.86 0.04 6.24
N ASP A 101 -5.16 0.07 7.53
CA ASP A 101 -4.47 0.91 8.51
C ASP A 101 -3.04 0.40 8.74
N TRP A 102 -2.13 0.68 7.79
CA TRP A 102 -0.71 0.37 7.90
C TRP A 102 0.00 1.19 9.00
N SER A 103 -0.75 2.04 9.71
CA SER A 103 -0.29 2.85 10.84
C SER A 103 0.20 1.98 11.98
N ASN A 104 -0.45 0.84 12.26
CA ASN A 104 -0.05 -0.07 13.33
C ASN A 104 1.25 -0.80 13.00
N GLU A 105 1.42 -1.21 11.74
CA GLU A 105 2.64 -1.87 11.25
C GLU A 105 3.82 -0.91 11.25
N LEU A 106 3.59 0.37 10.93
CA LEU A 106 4.61 1.42 11.03
C LEU A 106 5.01 1.71 12.49
N ILE A 107 4.05 1.72 13.42
CA ILE A 107 4.35 1.87 14.86
C ILE A 107 5.17 0.66 15.34
N GLN A 108 4.76 -0.55 14.98
CA GLN A 108 5.52 -1.76 15.30
C GLN A 108 6.93 -1.71 14.71
N LEU A 109 7.08 -1.20 13.48
CA LEU A 109 8.39 -1.07 12.85
C LEU A 109 9.29 -0.14 13.67
N ASP A 110 8.75 0.99 14.09
CA ASP A 110 9.46 1.97 14.92
C ASP A 110 9.83 1.37 16.29
N GLU A 111 8.91 0.67 16.95
CA GLU A 111 9.15 -0.05 18.21
C GLU A 111 10.28 -1.08 18.08
N GLU A 112 10.30 -1.84 16.99
CA GLU A 112 11.31 -2.87 16.72
C GLU A 112 12.69 -2.24 16.45
N ILE A 113 12.76 -1.16 15.66
CA ILE A 113 14.00 -0.41 15.41
C ILE A 113 14.53 0.21 16.71
N ASN A 114 13.65 0.82 17.50
CA ASN A 114 13.98 1.39 18.81
C ASN A 114 14.48 0.31 19.79
N ARG A 115 13.85 -0.88 19.78
CA ARG A 115 14.28 -2.02 20.61
C ARG A 115 15.68 -2.48 20.24
N ILE A 116 15.98 -2.57 18.94
CA ILE A 116 17.30 -3.00 18.47
C ILE A 116 18.36 -1.92 18.78
N GLY A 117 17.95 -0.65 18.85
CA GLY A 117 18.84 0.49 19.09
C GLY A 117 19.54 0.97 17.82
N TRP A 118 18.92 0.75 16.66
CA TRP A 118 19.44 1.23 15.38
C TRP A 118 19.17 2.71 15.20
N ASP A 119 20.16 3.41 14.65
CA ASP A 119 20.00 4.75 14.16
C ASP A 119 19.43 4.74 12.73
N LYS A 120 19.04 5.93 12.26
CA LYS A 120 18.45 6.11 10.92
C LYS A 120 19.36 5.64 9.80
N GLU A 121 20.68 5.72 9.97
CA GLU A 121 21.65 5.23 8.98
C GLU A 121 21.63 3.71 8.90
N SER A 122 21.67 3.02 10.06
CA SER A 122 21.55 1.57 10.13
C SER A 122 20.22 1.06 9.55
N GLU A 123 19.10 1.73 9.86
CA GLU A 123 17.80 1.44 9.26
C GLU A 123 17.84 1.56 7.73
N SER A 124 18.37 2.67 7.21
CA SER A 124 18.47 2.92 5.76
C SER A 124 19.33 1.87 5.05
N ILE A 125 20.47 1.48 5.64
CA ILE A 125 21.34 0.42 5.09
C ILE A 125 20.58 -0.91 5.07
N PHE A 126 19.86 -1.25 6.14
CA PHE A 126 19.09 -2.48 6.22
C PHE A 126 17.97 -2.55 5.16
N LEU A 127 17.19 -1.48 5.03
CA LEU A 127 16.11 -1.39 4.04
C LEU A 127 16.65 -1.44 2.60
N ASN A 128 17.81 -0.83 2.36
CA ASN A 128 18.44 -0.84 1.04
C ASN A 128 18.90 -2.25 0.68
N ASN A 129 19.51 -2.95 1.64
CA ASN A 129 19.97 -4.32 1.48
C ASN A 129 18.83 -5.30 1.13
N ILE A 130 17.63 -5.11 1.68
CA ILE A 130 16.52 -6.06 1.51
C ILE A 130 15.58 -5.66 0.37
N LEU A 131 15.15 -4.40 0.32
CA LEU A 131 14.12 -3.90 -0.59
C LEU A 131 14.67 -2.94 -1.65
N GLY A 132 15.92 -2.46 -1.51
CA GLY A 132 16.47 -1.42 -2.35
C GLY A 132 15.97 0.00 -2.01
N PHE A 133 15.29 0.16 -0.87
CA PHE A 133 14.78 1.46 -0.41
C PHE A 133 15.65 2.05 0.69
N ASN A 134 15.83 3.37 0.67
CA ASN A 134 16.58 4.11 1.70
C ASN A 134 15.68 4.75 2.76
N ASN A 135 14.36 4.57 2.66
CA ASN A 135 13.40 5.18 3.56
C ASN A 135 12.12 4.34 3.63
N ARG A 136 11.61 4.12 4.84
CA ARG A 136 10.33 3.45 5.13
C ARG A 136 9.15 4.02 4.36
N ASN A 137 9.14 5.32 4.08
CA ASN A 137 8.07 5.99 3.34
C ASN A 137 7.93 5.52 1.88
N LYS A 138 8.94 4.82 1.35
CA LYS A 138 8.89 4.23 0.00
C LYS A 138 8.25 2.84 -0.01
N ILE A 139 8.02 2.25 1.16
CA ILE A 139 7.37 0.95 1.27
C ILE A 139 5.87 1.17 1.09
N ILE A 140 5.37 0.76 -0.07
CA ILE A 140 3.96 0.90 -0.47
C ILE A 140 3.21 -0.43 -0.45
N ASP A 141 3.93 -1.56 -0.30
CA ASP A 141 3.36 -2.90 -0.27
C ASP A 141 3.33 -3.43 1.17
N ILE A 142 2.17 -3.91 1.60
CA ILE A 142 1.96 -4.52 2.91
C ILE A 142 2.83 -5.77 3.10
N ASN A 143 3.10 -6.52 2.02
CA ASN A 143 3.97 -7.69 2.09
C ASN A 143 5.41 -7.30 2.45
N ASP A 144 5.85 -6.12 2.01
CA ASP A 144 7.19 -5.60 2.26
C ASP A 144 7.31 -5.10 3.69
N MET A 145 6.27 -4.44 4.19
CA MET A 145 6.18 -4.07 5.60
C MET A 145 6.23 -5.30 6.51
N HIS A 146 5.43 -6.32 6.23
CA HIS A 146 5.44 -7.56 7.01
C HIS A 146 6.78 -8.31 6.91
N LEU A 147 7.40 -8.33 5.74
CA LEU A 147 8.72 -8.91 5.52
C LEU A 147 9.77 -8.26 6.44
N ILE A 148 9.84 -6.93 6.42
CA ILE A 148 10.77 -6.18 7.27
C ILE A 148 10.47 -6.40 8.75
N LEU A 149 9.21 -6.30 9.18
CA LEU A 149 8.81 -6.54 10.55
C LEU A 149 9.22 -7.93 11.06
N GLN A 150 8.99 -8.97 10.25
CA GLN A 150 9.40 -10.33 10.60
C GLN A 150 10.92 -10.46 10.72
N LEU A 151 11.68 -9.78 9.86
CA LEU A 151 13.14 -9.81 9.94
C LEU A 151 13.62 -9.11 11.22
N LEU A 152 13.12 -7.91 11.50
CA LEU A 152 13.48 -7.14 12.70
C LEU A 152 13.14 -7.88 14.00
N LYS A 153 12.01 -8.60 14.04
CA LYS A 153 11.63 -9.45 15.19
C LYS A 153 12.64 -10.56 15.51
N ASN A 154 13.46 -10.97 14.54
CA ASN A 154 14.50 -11.98 14.76
C ASN A 154 15.87 -11.36 15.10
N VAL A 155 16.02 -10.03 15.06
CA VAL A 155 17.27 -9.31 15.36
C VAL A 155 17.41 -9.12 16.88
N ARG A 156 18.62 -9.35 17.40
CA ARG A 156 18.92 -9.14 18.82
C ARG A 156 19.19 -7.65 19.12
N THR A 157 18.97 -7.25 20.36
CA THR A 157 19.26 -5.88 20.80
C THR A 157 20.75 -5.55 20.69
N GLY A 158 21.08 -4.40 20.10
CA GLY A 158 22.46 -3.95 19.89
C GLY A 158 23.23 -4.66 18.77
N GLU A 159 22.57 -5.48 17.95
CA GLU A 159 23.21 -6.15 16.81
C GLU A 159 23.52 -5.14 15.69
N SER A 160 24.67 -5.26 15.01
CA SER A 160 25.03 -4.33 13.93
C SER A 160 24.31 -4.69 12.63
N VAL A 161 23.94 -3.67 11.84
CA VAL A 161 23.35 -3.83 10.49
C VAL A 161 24.23 -4.66 9.55
N GLN A 162 25.55 -4.65 9.73
CA GLN A 162 26.49 -5.36 8.85
C GLN A 162 26.32 -6.89 8.91
N SER A 163 25.84 -7.42 10.04
CA SER A 163 25.52 -8.84 10.21
C SER A 163 24.46 -9.32 9.21
N PHE A 164 23.64 -8.42 8.67
CA PHE A 164 22.52 -8.72 7.77
C PHE A 164 22.85 -8.61 6.28
N SER A 165 24.10 -8.30 5.92
CA SER A 165 24.56 -8.24 4.53
C SER A 165 24.31 -9.53 3.74
N HIS A 166 24.29 -10.67 4.42
CA HIS A 166 23.97 -11.97 3.82
C HIS A 166 22.53 -12.06 3.28
N LEU A 167 21.60 -11.24 3.76
CA LEU A 167 20.20 -11.22 3.31
C LEU A 167 20.03 -10.67 1.89
N SER A 168 21.02 -9.94 1.37
CA SER A 168 21.03 -9.44 -0.01
C SER A 168 21.69 -10.44 -0.98
N ASN A 169 22.52 -11.34 -0.46
CA ASN A 169 23.32 -12.24 -1.29
C ASN A 169 22.51 -13.48 -1.68
N ARG A 170 22.23 -13.59 -2.98
CA ARG A 170 21.48 -14.70 -3.57
C ARG A 170 22.05 -16.07 -3.21
N GLU A 171 23.36 -16.24 -3.22
CA GLU A 171 23.99 -17.54 -2.94
C GLU A 171 23.74 -17.98 -1.50
N HIS A 172 23.85 -17.05 -0.56
CA HIS A 172 23.52 -17.30 0.84
C HIS A 172 22.05 -17.64 1.04
N LEU A 173 21.14 -16.92 0.38
CA LEU A 173 19.70 -17.21 0.46
C LEU A 173 19.34 -18.59 -0.08
N ILE A 174 19.96 -19.02 -1.19
CA ILE A 174 19.76 -20.37 -1.75
C ILE A 174 20.31 -21.44 -0.77
N LYS A 175 21.49 -21.20 -0.20
CA LYS A 175 22.09 -22.12 0.79
C LYS A 175 21.21 -22.25 2.03
N ASP A 176 20.76 -21.14 2.60
CA ASP A 176 19.85 -21.13 3.76
C ASP A 176 18.52 -21.85 3.44
N SER A 177 17.96 -21.62 2.26
CA SER A 177 16.78 -22.35 1.78
C SER A 177 17.00 -23.87 1.79
N ASN A 178 18.15 -24.33 1.28
CA ASN A 178 18.50 -25.77 1.27
C ASN A 178 18.64 -26.33 2.69
N GLU A 179 19.29 -25.61 3.60
CA GLU A 179 19.45 -26.02 4.99
C GLU A 179 18.11 -26.10 5.72
N LYS A 180 17.20 -25.13 5.51
CA LYS A 180 15.84 -25.16 6.07
C LYS A 180 15.03 -26.33 5.55
N LEU A 181 15.03 -26.58 4.23
CA LEU A 181 14.32 -27.73 3.65
C LEU A 181 14.83 -29.06 4.20
N LYS A 182 16.16 -29.20 4.34
CA LYS A 182 16.78 -30.39 4.93
C LYS A 182 16.36 -30.59 6.39
N THR A 183 16.34 -29.50 7.17
CA THR A 183 15.95 -29.52 8.58
C THR A 183 14.47 -29.87 8.77
N LEU A 184 13.61 -29.34 7.92
CA LEU A 184 12.17 -29.58 7.94
C LEU A 184 11.78 -30.99 7.45
N LYS A 185 12.73 -31.76 6.90
CA LYS A 185 12.48 -33.04 6.21
C LYS A 185 11.34 -32.91 5.19
N LEU A 186 11.18 -31.73 4.59
CA LEU A 186 10.07 -31.44 3.69
C LEU A 186 10.28 -32.24 2.40
N THR A 187 9.24 -32.93 1.94
CA THR A 187 9.30 -33.60 0.64
C THR A 187 9.46 -32.56 -0.47
N LEU A 188 10.19 -32.92 -1.52
CA LEU A 188 10.43 -32.05 -2.68
C LEU A 188 9.10 -31.55 -3.27
N ASP A 189 8.06 -32.38 -3.25
CA ASP A 189 6.73 -32.03 -3.75
C ASP A 189 6.02 -30.99 -2.88
N LYS A 190 6.10 -31.08 -1.55
CA LYS A 190 5.55 -30.06 -0.66
C LYS A 190 6.31 -28.73 -0.81
N ALA A 191 7.63 -28.77 -1.01
CA ALA A 191 8.41 -27.57 -1.29
C ALA A 191 7.99 -26.89 -2.61
N ARG A 192 7.75 -27.68 -3.67
CA ARG A 192 7.23 -27.19 -4.96
C ARG A 192 5.82 -26.62 -4.84
N GLN A 193 4.95 -27.26 -4.07
CA GLN A 193 3.61 -26.75 -3.78
C GLN A 193 3.66 -25.41 -3.04
N LEU A 194 4.56 -25.26 -2.06
CA LEU A 194 4.74 -23.97 -1.37
C LEU A 194 5.23 -22.87 -2.30
N LEU A 195 6.15 -23.19 -3.22
CA LEU A 195 6.64 -22.24 -4.23
C LEU A 195 5.51 -21.82 -5.18
N PHE A 196 4.73 -22.79 -5.67
CA PHE A 196 3.62 -22.51 -6.57
C PHE A 196 2.52 -21.69 -5.88
N ASN A 197 2.12 -22.06 -4.66
CA ASN A 197 1.04 -21.40 -3.95
C ASN A 197 1.38 -19.96 -3.55
N ASN A 198 2.64 -19.67 -3.19
CA ASN A 198 3.05 -18.34 -2.70
C ASN A 198 3.64 -17.44 -3.79
N PHE A 199 4.25 -18.02 -4.83
CA PHE A 199 5.01 -17.27 -5.83
C PHE A 199 4.65 -17.62 -7.28
N ASN A 200 3.77 -18.60 -7.49
CA ASN A 200 3.39 -19.11 -8.81
C ASN A 200 4.59 -19.60 -9.66
N VAL A 201 5.63 -20.11 -9.00
CA VAL A 201 6.81 -20.71 -9.66
C VAL A 201 7.05 -22.13 -9.19
N TYR A 202 7.71 -22.92 -10.04
CA TYR A 202 8.07 -24.31 -9.73
C TYR A 202 9.51 -24.48 -9.25
N SER A 203 10.36 -23.48 -9.46
CA SER A 203 11.76 -23.50 -9.07
C SER A 203 12.17 -22.25 -8.28
N ARG A 204 13.07 -22.45 -7.32
CA ARG A 204 13.68 -21.38 -6.52
C ARG A 204 14.66 -20.54 -7.33
N SER A 205 15.19 -21.09 -8.43
CA SER A 205 16.04 -20.36 -9.38
C SER A 205 15.32 -19.18 -10.00
N ASP A 206 13.98 -19.25 -10.06
CA ASP A 206 13.14 -18.27 -10.76
C ASP A 206 12.68 -17.15 -9.82
N LEU A 207 12.93 -17.28 -8.52
CA LEU A 207 12.62 -16.26 -7.52
C LEU A 207 13.63 -15.11 -7.56
N SER A 208 13.14 -13.88 -7.41
CA SER A 208 13.98 -12.72 -7.10
C SER A 208 14.58 -12.85 -5.69
N ASN A 209 15.61 -12.05 -5.35
CA ASN A 209 16.23 -12.13 -4.01
C ASN A 209 15.23 -11.83 -2.89
N LYS A 210 14.35 -10.84 -3.10
CA LYS A 210 13.24 -10.52 -2.20
C LYS A 210 12.29 -11.70 -2.03
N GLN A 211 11.86 -12.32 -3.13
CA GLN A 211 10.96 -13.47 -3.08
C GLN A 211 11.62 -14.68 -2.42
N LEU A 212 12.91 -14.90 -2.66
CA LEU A 212 13.68 -15.98 -2.04
C LEU A 212 13.85 -15.78 -0.52
N LEU A 213 14.06 -14.55 -0.09
CA LEU A 213 14.07 -14.19 1.33
C LEU A 213 12.70 -14.43 1.98
N MET A 214 11.62 -14.00 1.32
CA MET A 214 10.25 -14.27 1.78
C MET A 214 9.98 -15.77 1.88
N PHE A 215 10.44 -16.56 0.91
CA PHE A 215 10.33 -18.01 0.96
C PHE A 215 11.09 -18.61 2.15
N ASN A 216 12.30 -18.13 2.46
CA ASN A 216 13.07 -18.59 3.61
C ASN A 216 12.40 -18.27 4.95
N LEU A 217 11.66 -17.15 5.04
CA LEU A 217 10.85 -16.82 6.20
C LEU A 217 9.63 -17.73 6.32
N ILE A 218 8.93 -18.03 5.22
CA ILE A 218 7.83 -19.00 5.20
C ILE A 218 8.31 -20.35 5.74
N LEU A 219 9.44 -20.85 5.25
CA LEU A 219 10.04 -22.09 5.76
C LEU A 219 10.40 -22.02 7.25
N SER A 220 10.89 -20.87 7.72
CA SER A 220 11.22 -20.68 9.14
C SER A 220 9.97 -20.70 10.03
N ASN A 221 8.84 -20.19 9.53
CA ASN A 221 7.56 -20.20 10.24
C ASN A 221 6.91 -21.59 10.24
N GLU A 222 6.98 -22.35 9.14
CA GLU A 222 6.55 -23.76 9.11
C GLU A 222 7.26 -24.60 10.18
N LYS A 223 8.55 -24.31 10.45
CA LYS A 223 9.32 -24.95 11.53
C LYS A 223 8.73 -24.64 12.91
N LYS A 224 8.31 -23.40 13.15
CA LYS A 224 7.75 -22.97 14.44
C LYS A 224 6.40 -23.65 14.74
N LEU A 225 5.60 -23.99 13.72
CA LEU A 225 4.32 -24.69 13.92
C LEU A 225 4.47 -26.19 14.20
N THR A 226 5.63 -26.77 13.89
CA THR A 226 5.88 -28.22 14.04
C THR A 226 6.67 -28.57 15.31
N THR A 227 7.02 -27.57 16.12
CA THR A 227 7.71 -27.71 17.41
C THR A 227 6.76 -27.37 18.54
#